data_AF-A0A7Y2NFC2-F1
#
_entry.id   AF-A0A7Y2NFC2-F1
#
_cell.length_a   1.000
_cell.length_b   1.000
_cell.length_c   1.000
_cell.angle_alpha   90.00
_cell.angle_beta   90.00
_cell.angle_gamma   90.00
#
_symmetry.space_group_name_H-M   'P 1'
#
loop_
_entity.id
_entity.type
_entity.pdbx_description
1 polymer ?
#
loop_
_entity_poly.entity_id
_entity_poly.type
_entity_poly.pdbx_seq_one_letter_code
_entity_poly.pdbx_strand_id
1 'polypeptide(L)'
;MSRVSIASGSQLSADAGAAIADAGGNAVDAAIGAAIVSMCTEPGIIAPGGSGYLTIWGPDSDPVVIDAYAEMPGRGLKPERFGLGGREVHIDYGGGMTTVVGAGSVATPGAFAGFGAASQRYGAVPWEEILRPAVDIAETGFPISSASGQYLVYSHEMIFGWQQESYRAIHHPDGRPLQVGETAHIPGLANSLSTIAREGPESLYTGSLGHAIADEIQKGGGLLTREDLGAYEAITRKPVRITIDDWDVVTNPPPAVGGAALAAMLLLVDDHPFSEWTESELTHLIEAQRAVFEYR
;
A
#
# COMPACT_ATOMS: atom_id res chain seq x y z
N MET A 1 -8.80 -27.78 8.74
CA MET A 1 -8.49 -26.36 8.95
C MET A 1 -7.09 -26.12 8.43
N SER A 2 -6.92 -25.16 7.53
CA SER A 2 -5.62 -24.72 7.07
C SER A 2 -4.86 -24.09 8.26
N ARG A 3 -3.59 -24.44 8.44
CA ARG A 3 -2.74 -23.77 9.44
C ARG A 3 -2.05 -22.60 8.74
N VAL A 4 -2.52 -21.39 8.98
CA VAL A 4 -1.90 -20.16 8.44
C VAL A 4 -1.19 -19.39 9.54
N SER A 5 -0.15 -18.66 9.15
CA SER A 5 0.48 -17.65 9.99
C SER A 5 0.48 -16.34 9.21
N ILE A 6 0.00 -15.28 9.85
CA ILE A 6 -0.20 -13.97 9.23
C ILE A 6 0.47 -12.94 10.11
N ALA A 7 1.32 -12.11 9.52
CA ALA A 7 1.92 -10.96 10.15
C ALA A 7 1.51 -9.71 9.37
N SER A 8 1.03 -8.70 10.08
CA SER A 8 0.56 -7.43 9.48
C SER A 8 0.71 -6.28 10.47
N GLY A 9 0.44 -5.05 10.03
CA GLY A 9 0.59 -3.83 10.83
C GLY A 9 -0.36 -3.71 12.02
N SER A 10 -1.45 -4.49 12.04
CA SER A 10 -2.42 -4.49 13.14
C SER A 10 -3.05 -5.86 13.36
N GLN A 11 -3.58 -6.08 14.58
CA GLN A 11 -4.33 -7.30 14.89
C GLN A 11 -5.57 -7.43 14.00
N LEU A 12 -6.25 -6.31 13.71
CA LEU A 12 -7.46 -6.27 12.89
C LEU A 12 -7.22 -6.81 11.48
N SER A 13 -6.10 -6.44 10.87
CA SER A 13 -5.67 -6.94 9.56
C SER A 13 -5.28 -8.42 9.60
N ALA A 14 -4.58 -8.85 10.66
CA ALA A 14 -4.23 -10.26 10.84
C ALA A 14 -5.48 -11.15 11.02
N ASP A 15 -6.45 -10.68 11.82
CA ASP A 15 -7.72 -11.36 12.07
C ASP A 15 -8.55 -11.48 10.79
N ALA A 16 -8.55 -10.44 9.95
CA ALA A 16 -9.22 -10.47 8.65
C ALA A 16 -8.65 -11.54 7.72
N GLY A 17 -7.32 -11.61 7.61
CA GLY A 17 -6.66 -12.66 6.83
C GLY A 17 -6.92 -14.06 7.42
N ALA A 18 -6.96 -14.19 8.75
CA ALA A 18 -7.27 -15.45 9.41
C ALA A 18 -8.71 -15.89 9.13
N ALA A 19 -9.68 -14.97 9.20
CA ALA A 19 -11.08 -15.23 8.88
C ALA A 19 -11.26 -15.71 7.43
N ILE A 20 -10.51 -15.13 6.48
CA ILE A 20 -10.53 -15.57 5.07
C ILE A 20 -9.92 -16.96 4.91
N ALA A 21 -8.82 -17.26 5.61
CA ALA A 21 -8.25 -18.61 5.61
C ALA A 21 -9.20 -19.65 6.23
N ASP A 22 -9.92 -19.28 7.29
CA ASP A 22 -10.95 -20.13 7.93
C ASP A 22 -12.15 -20.36 7.00
N ALA A 23 -12.46 -19.38 6.14
CA ALA A 23 -13.47 -19.51 5.08
C ALA A 23 -13.00 -20.36 3.87
N GLY A 24 -11.79 -20.92 3.92
CA GLY A 24 -11.24 -21.78 2.88
C GLY A 24 -10.28 -21.08 1.91
N GLY A 25 -9.93 -19.82 2.18
CA GLY A 25 -8.91 -19.07 1.43
C GLY A 25 -7.51 -19.64 1.60
N ASN A 26 -6.65 -19.38 0.63
CA ASN A 26 -5.23 -19.69 0.70
C ASN A 26 -4.39 -18.49 1.18
N ALA A 27 -3.06 -18.63 1.15
CA ALA A 27 -2.15 -17.57 1.58
C ALA A 27 -2.29 -16.26 0.78
N VAL A 28 -2.64 -16.34 -0.51
CA VAL A 28 -2.87 -15.16 -1.35
C VAL A 28 -4.17 -14.45 -0.94
N ASP A 29 -5.26 -15.19 -0.77
CA ASP A 29 -6.54 -14.62 -0.34
C ASP A 29 -6.42 -13.94 1.04
N ALA A 30 -5.78 -14.63 1.99
CA ALA A 30 -5.56 -14.13 3.34
C ALA A 30 -4.67 -12.87 3.34
N ALA A 31 -3.62 -12.83 2.53
CA ALA A 31 -2.74 -11.66 2.41
C ALA A 31 -3.46 -10.47 1.77
N ILE A 32 -4.27 -10.69 0.73
CA ILE A 32 -5.06 -9.61 0.10
C ILE A 32 -6.06 -9.04 1.10
N GLY A 33 -6.83 -9.87 1.80
CA GLY A 33 -7.80 -9.39 2.76
C GLY A 33 -7.18 -8.64 3.93
N ALA A 34 -6.07 -9.15 4.47
CA ALA A 34 -5.30 -8.45 5.50
C ALA A 34 -4.79 -7.09 5.00
N ALA A 35 -4.26 -7.02 3.77
CA ALA A 35 -3.79 -5.77 3.17
C ALA A 35 -4.92 -4.75 2.95
N ILE A 36 -6.08 -5.19 2.46
CA ILE A 36 -7.25 -4.32 2.25
C ILE A 36 -7.74 -3.77 3.60
N VAL A 37 -7.79 -4.59 4.65
CA VAL A 37 -8.16 -4.09 5.99
C VAL A 37 -7.14 -3.07 6.48
N SER A 38 -5.83 -3.33 6.39
CA SER A 38 -4.82 -2.30 6.76
C SER A 38 -5.01 -1.01 5.95
N MET A 39 -5.24 -1.11 4.63
CA MET A 39 -5.53 0.04 3.76
C MET A 39 -6.74 0.85 4.23
N CYS A 40 -7.74 0.21 4.83
CA CYS A 40 -8.94 0.88 5.31
C CYS A 40 -8.81 1.43 6.73
N THR A 41 -8.00 0.79 7.58
CA THR A 41 -8.01 1.02 9.03
C THR A 41 -6.77 1.72 9.58
N GLU A 42 -5.78 2.00 8.74
CA GLU A 42 -4.53 2.66 9.14
C GLU A 42 -4.33 4.01 8.43
N PRO A 43 -5.24 4.99 8.64
CA PRO A 43 -5.18 6.28 7.97
C PRO A 43 -3.85 6.99 8.28
N GLY A 44 -3.21 7.49 7.22
CA GLY A 44 -1.91 8.15 7.29
C GLY A 44 -0.71 7.21 7.13
N ILE A 45 -0.92 5.90 7.23
CA ILE A 45 0.12 4.89 6.98
C ILE A 45 -0.06 4.29 5.59
N ILE A 46 -1.27 3.85 5.28
CA ILE A 46 -1.63 3.23 4.00
C ILE A 46 -3.11 3.54 3.67
N ALA A 47 -3.48 3.52 2.38
CA ALA A 47 -4.82 3.86 1.93
C ALA A 47 -5.28 2.98 0.76
N PRO A 48 -6.60 2.84 0.49
CA PRO A 48 -7.12 2.00 -0.60
C PRO A 48 -6.74 2.53 -1.99
N GLY A 49 -6.51 3.84 -2.12
CA GLY A 49 -5.93 4.47 -3.32
C GLY A 49 -4.40 4.35 -3.41
N GLY A 50 -3.80 3.39 -2.70
CA GLY A 50 -2.37 3.14 -2.68
C GLY A 50 -1.90 2.25 -3.83
N SER A 51 -0.66 1.78 -3.72
CA SER A 51 0.01 0.95 -4.72
C SER A 51 1.11 0.13 -4.05
N GLY A 52 1.62 -0.90 -4.70
CA GLY A 52 2.62 -1.76 -4.10
C GLY A 52 3.02 -2.94 -4.96
N TYR A 53 3.55 -3.97 -4.31
CA TYR A 53 4.00 -5.18 -4.97
C TYR A 53 3.50 -6.41 -4.20
N LEU A 54 3.14 -7.46 -4.92
CA LEU A 54 2.78 -8.75 -4.33
C LEU A 54 3.79 -9.80 -4.77
N THR A 55 4.59 -10.31 -3.83
CA THR A 55 5.48 -11.45 -4.07
C THR A 55 4.75 -12.73 -3.69
N ILE A 56 4.62 -13.66 -4.64
CA ILE A 56 3.91 -14.92 -4.45
C ILE A 56 4.88 -16.05 -4.75
N TRP A 57 5.05 -16.96 -3.78
CA TRP A 57 5.90 -18.14 -3.93
C TRP A 57 5.13 -19.38 -3.44
N GLY A 58 4.59 -20.12 -4.39
CA GLY A 58 3.91 -21.39 -4.13
C GLY A 58 4.90 -22.57 -4.02
N PRO A 59 4.48 -23.69 -3.41
CA PRO A 59 5.35 -24.84 -3.13
C PRO A 59 5.96 -25.49 -4.39
N ASP A 60 5.22 -25.49 -5.50
CA ASP A 60 5.60 -26.15 -6.75
C ASP A 60 5.78 -25.15 -7.92
N SER A 61 5.98 -23.87 -7.60
CA SER A 61 6.04 -22.80 -8.60
C SER A 61 7.24 -21.88 -8.37
N ASP A 62 7.83 -21.40 -9.46
CA ASP A 62 8.77 -20.29 -9.37
C ASP A 62 8.08 -19.05 -8.78
N PRO A 63 8.80 -18.28 -7.94
CA PRO A 63 8.25 -17.05 -7.38
C PRO A 63 7.96 -16.03 -8.46
N VAL A 64 6.88 -15.27 -8.27
CA VAL A 64 6.50 -14.15 -9.13
C VAL A 64 6.29 -12.89 -8.31
N VAL A 65 6.46 -11.73 -8.94
CA VAL A 65 6.08 -10.45 -8.36
C VAL A 65 5.02 -9.80 -9.23
N ILE A 66 3.87 -9.47 -8.67
CA ILE A 66 2.90 -8.59 -9.31
C ILE A 66 3.28 -7.17 -8.92
N ASP A 67 3.77 -6.41 -9.89
CA ASP A 67 4.00 -4.97 -9.79
C ASP A 67 2.68 -4.24 -10.00
N ALA A 68 2.20 -3.66 -8.93
CA ALA A 68 1.01 -2.84 -8.86
C ALA A 68 1.38 -1.46 -8.32
N TYR A 69 2.57 -0.97 -8.68
CA TYR A 69 3.08 0.32 -8.25
C TYR A 69 2.37 1.48 -8.97
N ALA A 70 2.43 2.67 -8.39
CA ALA A 70 1.72 3.82 -8.92
C ALA A 70 2.34 4.28 -10.25
N GLU A 71 1.48 4.67 -11.20
CA GLU A 71 1.92 5.30 -12.46
C GLU A 71 1.75 6.82 -12.41
N MET A 72 2.61 7.54 -13.12
CA MET A 72 2.45 8.98 -13.31
C MET A 72 1.22 9.25 -14.19
N PRO A 73 0.19 9.96 -13.70
CA PRO A 73 -0.99 10.29 -14.49
C PRO A 73 -0.75 11.47 -15.44
N GLY A 74 -1.72 11.76 -16.29
CA GLY A 74 -1.74 12.92 -17.18
C GLY A 74 -1.97 12.57 -18.65
N ARG A 75 -2.41 11.35 -18.95
CA ARG A 75 -2.86 11.00 -20.31
C ARG A 75 -3.95 11.97 -20.77
N GLY A 76 -3.80 12.47 -21.98
CA GLY A 76 -4.70 13.48 -22.56
C GLY A 76 -4.57 14.89 -22.01
N LEU A 77 -3.73 15.13 -20.99
CA LEU A 77 -3.50 16.48 -20.45
C LEU A 77 -2.34 17.19 -21.16
N LYS A 78 -2.40 18.52 -21.14
CA LYS A 78 -1.32 19.35 -21.67
C LYS A 78 -0.18 19.51 -20.65
N PRO A 79 1.08 19.66 -21.09
CA PRO A 79 2.23 19.76 -20.19
C PRO A 79 2.15 20.86 -19.13
N GLU A 80 1.41 21.94 -19.38
CA GLU A 80 1.27 23.06 -18.44
C GLU A 80 0.48 22.67 -17.18
N ARG A 81 -0.18 21.50 -17.18
CA ARG A 81 -0.86 20.97 -16.00
C ARG A 81 0.10 20.34 -14.99
N PHE A 82 1.28 19.88 -15.43
CA PHE A 82 2.21 19.17 -14.54
C PHE A 82 2.74 20.11 -13.43
N GLY A 83 2.76 19.60 -12.20
CA GLY A 83 3.17 20.37 -11.01
C GLY A 83 2.09 21.27 -10.42
N LEU A 84 0.87 21.30 -10.98
CA LEU A 84 -0.27 22.03 -10.42
C LEU A 84 -1.13 21.14 -9.51
N GLY A 85 -2.04 21.77 -8.76
CA GLY A 85 -3.03 21.06 -7.93
C GLY A 85 -2.49 20.51 -6.60
N GLY A 86 -1.21 20.70 -6.32
CA GLY A 86 -0.56 20.33 -5.06
C GLY A 86 0.08 21.54 -4.38
N ARG A 87 0.28 21.45 -3.07
CA ARG A 87 1.08 22.37 -2.28
C ARG A 87 2.10 21.60 -1.47
N GLU A 88 3.30 22.15 -1.38
CA GLU A 88 4.34 21.62 -0.52
C GLU A 88 3.96 21.85 0.96
N VAL A 89 4.19 20.84 1.79
CA VAL A 89 4.03 20.90 3.25
C VAL A 89 5.24 20.28 3.92
N HIS A 90 5.64 20.84 5.05
CA HIS A 90 6.66 20.29 5.93
C HIS A 90 5.99 19.66 7.15
N ILE A 91 6.43 18.46 7.52
CA ILE A 91 6.00 17.76 8.73
C ILE A 91 7.23 17.31 9.52
N ASP A 92 7.17 17.42 10.85
CA ASP A 92 8.26 17.02 11.76
C ASP A 92 8.31 15.50 11.99
N TYR A 93 7.92 14.71 10.99
CA TYR A 93 7.97 13.26 11.03
C TYR A 93 9.35 12.76 10.60
N GLY A 94 9.94 11.83 11.35
CA GLY A 94 11.20 11.17 10.97
C GLY A 94 12.43 12.09 10.90
N GLY A 95 12.42 13.21 11.62
CA GLY A 95 13.50 14.21 11.58
C GLY A 95 13.27 15.35 10.57
N GLY A 96 12.06 15.44 10.01
CA GLY A 96 11.65 16.50 9.08
C GLY A 96 11.49 15.94 7.66
N MET A 97 10.29 16.09 7.11
CA MET A 97 9.95 15.64 5.77
C MET A 97 9.17 16.71 5.04
N THR A 98 9.49 16.89 3.77
CA THR A 98 8.70 17.71 2.84
C THR A 98 7.91 16.78 1.91
N THR A 99 6.60 17.01 1.80
CA THR A 99 5.71 16.26 0.92
C THR A 99 4.74 17.19 0.19
N VAL A 100 4.01 16.67 -0.81
CA VAL A 100 3.02 17.43 -1.58
C VAL A 100 1.63 16.94 -1.20
N VAL A 101 0.77 17.87 -0.82
CA VAL A 101 -0.64 17.64 -0.48
C VAL A 101 -1.53 18.31 -1.52
N GLY A 102 -2.57 17.62 -1.96
CA GLY A 102 -3.56 18.14 -2.91
C GLY A 102 -3.87 17.14 -4.02
N ALA A 103 -4.83 17.48 -4.88
CA ALA A 103 -5.19 16.62 -6.00
C ALA A 103 -4.03 16.39 -6.99
N GLY A 104 -3.08 17.33 -7.04
CA GLY A 104 -1.87 17.25 -7.86
C GLY A 104 -0.83 16.24 -7.40
N SER A 105 -0.93 15.73 -6.15
CA SER A 105 -0.02 14.68 -5.67
C SER A 105 -0.56 13.26 -5.85
N VAL A 106 -1.77 13.11 -6.43
CA VAL A 106 -2.40 11.81 -6.64
C VAL A 106 -1.89 11.18 -7.93
N ALA A 107 -1.25 10.02 -7.78
CA ALA A 107 -0.84 9.15 -8.88
C ALA A 107 -1.96 8.18 -9.31
N THR A 108 -1.77 7.45 -10.40
CA THR A 108 -2.70 6.37 -10.80
C THR A 108 -2.51 5.17 -9.86
N PRO A 109 -3.54 4.78 -9.09
CA PRO A 109 -3.40 3.78 -8.03
C PRO A 109 -3.44 2.34 -8.56
N GLY A 110 -2.51 1.51 -8.10
CA GLY A 110 -2.35 0.14 -8.57
C GLY A 110 -2.84 -0.98 -7.67
N ALA A 111 -3.01 -0.73 -6.37
CA ALA A 111 -3.19 -1.80 -5.39
C ALA A 111 -4.30 -2.80 -5.76
N PHE A 112 -5.48 -2.30 -6.12
CA PHE A 112 -6.63 -3.15 -6.46
C PHE A 112 -6.50 -3.89 -7.78
N ALA A 113 -5.80 -3.35 -8.78
CA ALA A 113 -5.44 -4.10 -9.99
C ALA A 113 -4.49 -5.27 -9.64
N GLY A 114 -3.53 -5.03 -8.75
CA GLY A 114 -2.64 -6.08 -8.25
C GLY A 114 -3.39 -7.17 -7.48
N PHE A 115 -4.28 -6.78 -6.57
CA PHE A 115 -5.13 -7.69 -5.81
C PHE A 115 -6.08 -8.48 -6.72
N GLY A 116 -6.69 -7.82 -7.69
CA GLY A 116 -7.54 -8.45 -8.70
C GLY A 116 -6.80 -9.52 -9.48
N ALA A 117 -5.65 -9.16 -10.06
CA ALA A 117 -4.81 -10.08 -10.83
C ALA A 117 -4.33 -11.26 -9.97
N ALA A 118 -3.95 -11.01 -8.71
CA ALA A 118 -3.53 -12.04 -7.78
C ALA A 118 -4.67 -12.99 -7.40
N SER A 119 -5.83 -12.46 -7.03
CA SER A 119 -7.02 -13.23 -6.67
C SER A 119 -7.52 -14.06 -7.86
N GLN A 120 -7.57 -13.48 -9.06
CA GLN A 120 -7.99 -14.20 -10.26
C GLN A 120 -7.07 -15.39 -10.60
N ARG A 121 -5.76 -15.22 -10.43
CA ARG A 121 -4.77 -16.23 -10.85
C ARG A 121 -4.45 -17.25 -9.77
N TYR A 122 -4.47 -16.83 -8.51
CA TYR A 122 -3.98 -17.61 -7.38
C TYR A 122 -4.98 -17.73 -6.24
N GLY A 123 -6.13 -17.08 -6.28
CA GLY A 123 -7.12 -17.14 -5.21
C GLY A 123 -7.86 -18.48 -5.14
N ALA A 124 -8.37 -18.81 -3.96
CA ALA A 124 -9.16 -20.01 -3.68
C ALA A 124 -10.61 -19.71 -3.25
N VAL A 125 -10.93 -18.45 -2.96
CA VAL A 125 -12.29 -18.01 -2.60
C VAL A 125 -12.80 -16.90 -3.52
N PRO A 126 -14.13 -16.68 -3.62
CA PRO A 126 -14.68 -15.55 -4.36
C PRO A 126 -14.14 -14.20 -3.88
N TRP A 127 -13.96 -13.25 -4.80
CA TRP A 127 -13.48 -11.89 -4.51
C TRP A 127 -14.28 -11.18 -3.40
N GLU A 128 -15.60 -11.36 -3.39
CA GLU A 128 -16.49 -10.82 -2.37
C GLU A 128 -16.15 -11.32 -0.95
N GLU A 129 -15.73 -12.58 -0.81
CA GLU A 129 -15.31 -13.15 0.47
C GLU A 129 -14.02 -12.51 0.99
N ILE A 130 -13.11 -12.11 0.09
CA ILE A 130 -11.87 -11.42 0.44
C ILE A 130 -12.15 -10.00 0.97
N LEU A 131 -13.16 -9.33 0.39
CA LEU A 131 -13.52 -7.95 0.74
C LEU A 131 -14.41 -7.86 1.99
N ARG A 132 -15.16 -8.91 2.31
CA ARG A 132 -16.17 -8.88 3.38
C ARG A 132 -15.66 -8.36 4.73
N PRO A 133 -14.48 -8.78 5.25
CA PRO A 133 -13.98 -8.24 6.50
C PRO A 133 -13.81 -6.72 6.48
N ALA A 134 -13.31 -6.16 5.37
CA ALA A 134 -13.12 -4.72 5.24
C ALA A 134 -14.45 -3.96 5.14
N VAL A 135 -15.45 -4.54 4.48
CA VAL A 135 -16.82 -3.98 4.42
C VAL A 135 -17.40 -3.90 5.83
N ASP A 136 -17.42 -5.03 6.56
CA ASP A 136 -18.01 -5.12 7.89
C ASP A 136 -17.34 -4.14 8.87
N ILE A 137 -16.00 -4.07 8.84
CA ILE A 137 -15.22 -3.13 9.65
C ILE A 137 -15.53 -1.67 9.29
N ALA A 138 -15.64 -1.34 8.00
CA ALA A 138 -15.94 0.01 7.58
C ALA A 138 -17.37 0.45 7.97
N GLU A 139 -18.33 -0.47 8.04
CA GLU A 139 -19.69 -0.20 8.51
C GLU A 139 -19.72 0.12 10.02
N THR A 140 -19.00 -0.66 10.83
CA THR A 140 -18.98 -0.48 12.29
C THR A 140 -17.99 0.58 12.75
N GLY A 141 -17.08 1.03 11.88
CA GLY A 141 -15.91 1.81 12.24
C GLY A 141 -14.80 0.95 12.84
N PHE A 142 -13.61 1.55 12.98
CA PHE A 142 -12.40 0.87 13.44
C PHE A 142 -11.60 1.74 14.41
N PRO A 143 -10.86 1.15 15.36
CA PRO A 143 -10.00 1.92 16.25
C PRO A 143 -8.79 2.48 15.49
N ILE A 144 -8.38 3.71 15.81
CA ILE A 144 -7.10 4.27 15.33
C ILE A 144 -5.95 3.41 15.85
N SER A 145 -5.16 2.86 14.92
CA SER A 145 -3.98 2.05 15.24
C SER A 145 -2.87 2.88 15.88
N SER A 146 -1.94 2.23 16.59
CA SER A 146 -0.78 2.91 17.18
C SER A 146 0.06 3.64 16.13
N ALA A 147 0.28 3.02 14.97
CA ALA A 147 1.02 3.63 13.86
C ALA A 147 0.30 4.89 13.33
N SER A 148 -1.02 4.78 13.08
CA SER A 148 -1.82 5.92 12.61
C SER A 148 -1.83 7.05 13.64
N GLY A 149 -2.06 6.74 14.92
CA GLY A 149 -2.07 7.75 15.97
C GLY A 149 -0.72 8.47 16.10
N GLN A 150 0.40 7.76 15.99
CA GLN A 150 1.74 8.37 15.98
C GLN A 150 1.95 9.27 14.76
N TYR A 151 1.51 8.84 13.58
CA TYR A 151 1.65 9.64 12.37
C TYR A 151 0.77 10.89 12.37
N LEU A 152 -0.48 10.75 12.85
CA LEU A 152 -1.45 11.83 12.89
C LEU A 152 -1.01 12.98 13.79
N VAL A 153 -0.23 12.74 14.85
CA VAL A 153 0.39 13.81 15.66
C VAL A 153 1.12 14.84 14.81
N TYR A 154 1.74 14.41 13.72
CA TYR A 154 2.53 15.28 12.84
C TYR A 154 1.77 15.75 11.60
N SER A 155 0.78 14.98 11.14
CA SER A 155 0.24 15.13 9.79
C SER A 155 -1.24 15.54 9.71
N HIS A 156 -2.00 15.45 10.80
CA HIS A 156 -3.46 15.56 10.77
C HIS A 156 -3.96 16.85 10.11
N GLU A 157 -3.45 18.01 10.52
CA GLU A 157 -3.87 19.30 9.98
C GLU A 157 -3.38 19.50 8.53
N MET A 158 -2.12 19.16 8.26
CA MET A 158 -1.51 19.44 6.97
C MET A 158 -2.01 18.53 5.86
N ILE A 159 -2.21 17.24 6.14
CA ILE A 159 -2.60 16.22 5.14
C ILE A 159 -4.11 16.01 5.11
N PHE A 160 -4.79 16.00 6.26
CA PHE A 160 -6.22 15.70 6.31
C PHE A 160 -7.07 16.95 6.56
N GLY A 161 -6.46 18.10 6.83
CA GLY A 161 -7.19 19.31 7.22
C GLY A 161 -7.80 20.12 6.08
N TRP A 162 -7.39 19.88 4.83
CA TRP A 162 -7.74 20.72 3.69
C TRP A 162 -9.01 20.29 2.94
N GLN A 163 -9.52 19.06 3.16
CA GLN A 163 -10.84 18.63 2.71
C GLN A 163 -11.75 18.34 3.89
N GLN A 164 -13.04 18.67 3.74
CA GLN A 164 -14.01 18.56 4.83
C GLN A 164 -14.28 17.10 5.22
N GLU A 165 -14.30 16.20 4.23
CA GLU A 165 -14.52 14.77 4.36
C GLU A 165 -13.34 14.10 5.08
N SER A 166 -12.10 14.38 4.65
CA SER A 166 -10.90 13.90 5.34
C SER A 166 -10.79 14.46 6.76
N TYR A 167 -11.15 15.73 6.96
CA TYR A 167 -11.14 16.36 8.27
C TYR A 167 -12.08 15.63 9.22
N ARG A 168 -13.32 15.38 8.81
CA ARG A 168 -14.35 14.69 9.62
C ARG A 168 -13.99 13.23 9.91
N ALA A 169 -13.26 12.57 9.01
CA ALA A 169 -12.87 11.18 9.19
C ALA A 169 -11.85 11.00 10.33
N ILE A 170 -11.04 12.02 10.63
CA ILE A 170 -9.90 11.90 11.55
C ILE A 170 -9.85 12.95 12.66
N HIS A 171 -10.79 13.90 12.73
CA HIS A 171 -10.88 14.90 13.80
C HIS A 171 -12.24 14.88 14.50
N HIS A 172 -12.22 15.26 15.77
CA HIS A 172 -13.43 15.63 16.50
C HIS A 172 -13.92 17.03 16.11
N PRO A 173 -15.16 17.40 16.46
CA PRO A 173 -15.70 18.74 16.20
C PRO A 173 -14.93 19.89 16.86
N ASP A 174 -14.17 19.61 17.93
CA ASP A 174 -13.29 20.58 18.61
C ASP A 174 -11.93 20.76 17.89
N GLY A 175 -11.70 19.99 16.83
CA GLY A 175 -10.52 20.04 15.98
C GLY A 175 -9.33 19.20 16.44
N ARG A 176 -9.43 18.47 17.56
CA ARG A 176 -8.39 17.50 17.93
C ARG A 176 -8.43 16.28 17.00
N PRO A 177 -7.28 15.71 16.59
CA PRO A 177 -7.29 14.45 15.86
C PRO A 177 -7.77 13.30 16.76
N LEU A 178 -8.32 12.25 16.13
CA LEU A 178 -8.63 10.99 16.81
C LEU A 178 -7.34 10.39 17.40
N GLN A 179 -7.43 9.88 18.63
CA GLN A 179 -6.33 9.26 19.36
C GLN A 179 -6.34 7.74 19.20
N VAL A 180 -5.20 7.09 19.49
CA VAL A 180 -5.07 5.62 19.47
C VAL A 180 -6.19 4.98 20.28
N GLY A 181 -6.91 4.04 19.65
CA GLY A 181 -8.05 3.33 20.25
C GLY A 181 -9.40 4.04 20.11
N GLU A 182 -9.46 5.35 19.79
CA GLU A 182 -10.72 6.01 19.43
C GLU A 182 -11.22 5.47 18.08
N THR A 183 -12.55 5.38 17.93
CA THR A 183 -13.16 4.83 16.71
C THR A 183 -13.25 5.88 15.60
N ALA A 184 -12.67 5.55 14.45
CA ALA A 184 -12.83 6.30 13.20
C ALA A 184 -13.99 5.73 12.39
N HIS A 185 -14.74 6.63 11.77
CA HIS A 185 -15.74 6.32 10.74
C HIS A 185 -15.40 7.11 9.49
N ILE A 186 -15.06 6.41 8.40
CA ILE A 186 -14.78 7.05 7.11
C ILE A 186 -16.08 7.07 6.29
N PRO A 187 -16.68 8.25 6.05
CA PRO A 187 -17.94 8.35 5.34
C PRO A 187 -17.87 7.71 3.96
N GLY A 188 -18.83 6.84 3.64
CA GLY A 188 -18.94 6.21 2.33
C GLY A 188 -17.94 5.08 2.05
N LEU A 189 -16.98 4.81 2.93
CA LEU A 189 -15.98 3.76 2.72
C LEU A 189 -16.62 2.37 2.58
N ALA A 190 -17.56 2.02 3.48
CA ALA A 190 -18.30 0.77 3.40
C ALA A 190 -19.02 0.61 2.05
N ASN A 191 -19.68 1.66 1.56
CA ASN A 191 -20.37 1.62 0.27
C ASN A 191 -19.39 1.43 -0.90
N SER A 192 -18.24 2.08 -0.88
CA SER A 192 -17.18 1.90 -1.88
C SER A 192 -16.64 0.46 -1.85
N LEU A 193 -16.34 -0.08 -0.67
CA LEU A 193 -15.86 -1.45 -0.52
C LEU A 193 -16.91 -2.48 -0.96
N SER A 194 -18.19 -2.29 -0.63
CA SER A 194 -19.29 -3.13 -1.10
C SER A 194 -19.45 -3.08 -2.62
N THR A 195 -19.22 -1.91 -3.22
CA THR A 195 -19.22 -1.76 -4.68
C THR A 195 -18.05 -2.56 -5.28
N ILE A 196 -16.85 -2.43 -4.73
CA ILE A 196 -15.67 -3.19 -5.16
C ILE A 196 -15.86 -4.71 -4.98
N ALA A 197 -16.48 -5.14 -3.89
CA ALA A 197 -16.76 -6.54 -3.61
C ALA A 197 -17.70 -7.15 -4.66
N ARG A 198 -18.76 -6.41 -5.04
CA ARG A 198 -19.78 -6.86 -5.99
C ARG A 198 -19.35 -6.73 -7.45
N GLU A 199 -18.72 -5.63 -7.81
CA GLU A 199 -18.41 -5.27 -9.21
C GLU A 199 -16.99 -5.65 -9.61
N GLY A 200 -16.15 -6.06 -8.65
CA GLY A 200 -14.74 -6.37 -8.88
C GLY A 200 -13.82 -5.15 -8.80
N PRO A 201 -12.50 -5.38 -8.85
CA PRO A 201 -11.49 -4.31 -8.80
C PRO A 201 -11.62 -3.31 -9.96
N GLU A 202 -12.15 -3.72 -11.11
CA GLU A 202 -12.41 -2.88 -12.29
C GLU A 202 -13.33 -1.70 -11.99
N SER A 203 -14.13 -1.77 -10.92
CA SER A 203 -14.96 -0.66 -10.45
C SER A 203 -14.15 0.61 -10.14
N LEU A 204 -12.89 0.46 -9.68
CA LEU A 204 -11.94 1.54 -9.40
C LEU A 204 -11.23 2.10 -10.64
N TYR A 205 -11.34 1.42 -11.78
CA TYR A 205 -10.61 1.78 -13.01
C TYR A 205 -11.57 2.30 -14.07
N THR A 206 -12.36 1.41 -14.66
CA THR A 206 -13.32 1.73 -15.73
C THR A 206 -14.75 1.87 -15.22
N GLY A 207 -14.99 1.61 -13.93
CA GLY A 207 -16.30 1.68 -13.31
C GLY A 207 -16.66 3.04 -12.71
N SER A 208 -17.77 3.03 -11.95
CA SER A 208 -18.36 4.25 -11.36
C SER A 208 -17.44 4.90 -10.32
N LEU A 209 -16.73 4.11 -9.51
CA LEU A 209 -15.78 4.63 -8.52
C LEU A 209 -14.57 5.27 -9.20
N GLY A 210 -13.98 4.60 -10.20
CA GLY A 210 -12.87 5.16 -10.97
C GLY A 210 -13.21 6.49 -11.61
N HIS A 211 -14.39 6.60 -12.24
CA HIS A 211 -14.88 7.86 -12.78
C HIS A 211 -15.06 8.95 -11.70
N ALA A 212 -15.66 8.62 -10.56
CA ALA A 212 -15.84 9.56 -9.46
C ALA A 212 -14.50 10.07 -8.90
N ILE A 213 -13.52 9.18 -8.76
CA ILE A 213 -12.16 9.51 -8.32
C ILE A 213 -11.50 10.46 -9.34
N ALA A 214 -11.46 10.10 -10.62
CA ALA A 214 -10.85 10.94 -11.65
C ALA A 214 -11.51 12.33 -11.73
N ASP A 215 -12.84 12.39 -11.64
CA ASP A 215 -13.57 13.65 -11.69
C ASP A 215 -13.24 14.56 -10.50
N GLU A 216 -13.16 14.02 -9.27
CA GLU A 216 -12.82 14.80 -8.08
C GLU A 216 -11.35 15.27 -8.12
N ILE A 217 -10.43 14.41 -8.56
CA ILE A 217 -9.02 14.80 -8.72
C ILE A 217 -8.86 15.88 -9.79
N GLN A 218 -9.52 15.76 -10.94
CA GLN A 218 -9.48 16.81 -11.97
C GLN A 218 -10.10 18.12 -11.49
N LYS A 219 -11.20 18.07 -10.74
CA LYS A 219 -11.84 19.26 -10.14
C LYS A 219 -10.91 19.97 -9.16
N GLY A 220 -10.08 19.22 -8.43
CA GLY A 220 -9.02 19.75 -7.57
C GLY A 220 -7.77 20.25 -8.32
N GLY A 221 -7.77 20.21 -9.66
CA GLY A 221 -6.65 20.61 -10.50
C GLY A 221 -5.58 19.55 -10.71
N GLY A 222 -5.79 18.33 -10.20
CA GLY A 222 -4.88 17.20 -10.31
C GLY A 222 -4.79 16.59 -11.71
N LEU A 223 -4.00 15.53 -11.82
CA LEU A 223 -3.59 14.96 -13.11
C LEU A 223 -4.26 13.63 -13.47
N LEU A 224 -4.81 12.91 -12.50
CA LEU A 224 -5.46 11.62 -12.71
C LEU A 224 -6.67 11.76 -13.64
N THR A 225 -6.63 11.11 -14.80
CA THR A 225 -7.73 11.08 -15.76
C THR A 225 -8.38 9.70 -15.82
N ARG A 226 -9.55 9.64 -16.45
CA ARG A 226 -10.20 8.36 -16.77
C ARG A 226 -9.39 7.53 -17.78
N GLU A 227 -8.61 8.19 -18.65
CA GLU A 227 -7.70 7.50 -19.58
C GLU A 227 -6.51 6.87 -18.85
N ASP A 228 -6.02 7.51 -17.79
CA ASP A 228 -4.99 6.93 -16.92
C ASP A 228 -5.52 5.68 -16.21
N LEU A 229 -6.69 5.78 -15.57
CA LEU A 229 -7.31 4.65 -14.88
C LEU A 229 -7.66 3.50 -15.84
N GLY A 230 -8.23 3.81 -17.00
CA GLY A 230 -8.63 2.81 -17.99
C GLY A 230 -7.46 2.12 -18.70
N ALA A 231 -6.25 2.65 -18.59
CA ALA A 231 -5.05 2.09 -19.19
C ALA A 231 -4.05 1.54 -18.18
N TYR A 232 -4.38 1.59 -16.88
CA TYR A 232 -3.55 1.03 -15.83
C TYR A 232 -3.62 -0.50 -15.85
N GLU A 233 -2.47 -1.16 -15.78
CA GLU A 233 -2.39 -2.61 -15.64
C GLU A 233 -1.32 -3.00 -14.63
N ALA A 234 -1.64 -3.95 -13.75
CA ALA A 234 -0.64 -4.57 -12.90
C ALA A 234 0.24 -5.54 -13.73
N ILE A 235 1.55 -5.47 -13.56
CA ILE A 235 2.52 -6.19 -14.39
C ILE A 235 3.08 -7.37 -13.61
N THR A 236 2.95 -8.59 -14.14
CA THR A 236 3.68 -9.74 -13.57
C THR A 236 5.14 -9.71 -14.01
N ARG A 237 6.05 -9.67 -13.04
CA ARG A 237 7.50 -9.61 -13.22
C ARG A 237 8.19 -10.84 -12.64
N LYS A 238 9.32 -11.20 -13.24
CA LYS A 238 10.28 -12.13 -12.63
C LYS A 238 11.00 -11.42 -11.48
N PRO A 239 11.06 -12.00 -10.27
CA PRO A 239 11.76 -11.38 -9.15
C PRO A 239 13.27 -11.31 -9.36
N VAL A 240 13.91 -10.45 -8.57
CA VAL A 240 15.35 -10.59 -8.31
C VAL A 240 15.53 -11.79 -7.38
N ARG A 241 16.38 -12.72 -7.77
CA ARG A 241 16.72 -13.92 -7.00
C ARG A 241 18.22 -13.99 -6.83
N ILE A 242 18.67 -14.15 -5.59
CA ILE A 242 20.06 -14.41 -5.23
C ILE A 242 20.10 -15.63 -4.30
N THR A 243 21.29 -16.18 -4.12
CA THR A 243 21.56 -17.25 -3.17
C THR A 243 22.53 -16.71 -2.14
N ILE A 244 22.21 -16.91 -0.86
CA ILE A 244 23.03 -16.56 0.31
C ILE A 244 23.13 -17.85 1.13
N ASP A 245 24.32 -18.37 1.32
CA ASP A 245 24.54 -19.74 1.81
C ASP A 245 23.64 -20.78 1.09
N ASP A 246 22.80 -21.50 1.84
CA ASP A 246 21.84 -22.49 1.35
C ASP A 246 20.43 -21.89 1.10
N TRP A 247 20.27 -20.56 1.18
CA TRP A 247 18.99 -19.87 1.06
C TRP A 247 18.81 -19.21 -0.30
N ASP A 248 17.66 -19.45 -0.92
CA ASP A 248 17.15 -18.64 -2.02
C ASP A 248 16.43 -17.40 -1.46
N VAL A 249 16.98 -16.22 -1.77
CA VAL A 249 16.38 -14.93 -1.40
C VAL A 249 15.72 -14.31 -2.63
N VAL A 250 14.42 -14.03 -2.53
CA VAL A 250 13.59 -13.48 -3.59
C VAL A 250 13.13 -12.09 -3.18
N THR A 251 13.32 -11.11 -4.05
CA THR A 251 12.95 -9.72 -3.78
C THR A 251 12.44 -8.98 -5.02
N ASN A 252 11.93 -7.78 -4.82
CA ASN A 252 11.27 -6.98 -5.84
C ASN A 252 12.23 -6.63 -7.00
N PRO A 253 11.81 -6.80 -8.26
CA PRO A 253 12.56 -6.35 -9.42
C PRO A 253 12.33 -4.85 -9.69
N PRO A 254 13.11 -4.23 -10.59
CA PRO A 254 12.79 -2.91 -11.14
C PRO A 254 11.33 -2.83 -11.61
N PRO A 255 10.62 -1.73 -11.34
CA PRO A 255 11.13 -0.42 -10.93
C PRO A 255 11.38 -0.24 -9.42
N ALA A 256 11.13 -1.26 -8.59
CA ALA A 256 11.47 -1.18 -7.17
C ALA A 256 12.99 -1.14 -6.97
N VAL A 257 13.49 -0.04 -6.37
CA VAL A 257 14.91 0.08 -6.04
C VAL A 257 15.27 -0.79 -4.83
N GLY A 258 14.37 -0.91 -3.86
CA GLY A 258 14.64 -1.59 -2.59
C GLY A 258 15.05 -3.06 -2.75
N GLY A 259 14.45 -3.79 -3.69
CA GLY A 259 14.80 -5.20 -3.88
C GLY A 259 16.18 -5.38 -4.51
N ALA A 260 16.50 -4.60 -5.54
CA ALA A 260 17.85 -4.61 -6.12
C ALA A 260 18.92 -4.17 -5.10
N ALA A 261 18.63 -3.14 -4.30
CA ALA A 261 19.54 -2.66 -3.26
C ALA A 261 19.75 -3.71 -2.16
N LEU A 262 18.69 -4.37 -1.67
CA LEU A 262 18.79 -5.45 -0.69
C LEU A 262 19.64 -6.60 -1.24
N ALA A 263 19.37 -7.03 -2.47
CA ALA A 263 20.13 -8.11 -3.09
C ALA A 263 21.62 -7.78 -3.20
N ALA A 264 21.95 -6.56 -3.65
CA ALA A 264 23.33 -6.10 -3.73
C ALA A 264 24.01 -6.04 -2.35
N MET A 265 23.33 -5.51 -1.33
CA MET A 265 23.86 -5.42 0.02
C MET A 265 24.12 -6.80 0.62
N LEU A 266 23.20 -7.76 0.46
CA LEU A 266 23.38 -9.12 0.94
C LEU A 266 24.58 -9.81 0.26
N LEU A 267 24.72 -9.66 -1.06
CA LEU A 267 25.86 -10.21 -1.80
C LEU A 267 27.21 -9.60 -1.40
N LEU A 268 27.23 -8.33 -0.96
CA LEU A 268 28.46 -7.66 -0.53
C LEU A 268 28.94 -8.10 0.86
N VAL A 269 28.08 -8.72 1.66
CA VAL A 269 28.39 -9.15 3.04
C VAL A 269 28.39 -10.67 3.19
N ASP A 270 28.04 -11.39 2.13
CA ASP A 270 27.89 -12.86 2.11
C ASP A 270 29.19 -13.59 2.45
N ASP A 271 30.34 -13.06 2.03
CA ASP A 271 31.66 -13.66 2.30
C ASP A 271 32.22 -13.36 3.70
N HIS A 272 31.49 -12.58 4.52
CA HIS A 272 31.93 -12.14 5.84
C HIS A 272 30.87 -12.40 6.94
N PRO A 273 30.63 -13.67 7.30
CA PRO A 273 29.70 -14.02 8.37
C PRO A 273 30.26 -13.64 9.75
N PHE A 274 29.43 -13.01 10.59
CA PHE A 274 29.80 -12.63 11.96
C PHE A 274 28.75 -13.06 12.99
N SER A 275 29.20 -13.38 14.21
CA SER A 275 28.33 -13.80 15.33
C SER A 275 28.20 -12.75 16.44
N GLU A 276 29.02 -11.71 16.41
CA GLU A 276 29.05 -10.63 17.41
C GLU A 276 29.00 -9.26 16.74
N TRP A 277 28.23 -8.33 17.31
CA TRP A 277 28.13 -6.97 16.84
C TRP A 277 29.31 -6.13 17.34
N THR A 278 30.45 -6.21 16.64
CA THR A 278 31.62 -5.37 16.93
C THR A 278 31.58 -4.07 16.11
N GLU A 279 32.40 -3.09 16.50
CA GLU A 279 32.56 -1.84 15.73
C GLU A 279 33.05 -2.10 14.30
N SER A 280 33.91 -3.09 14.10
CA SER A 280 34.40 -3.49 12.77
C SER A 280 33.27 -4.04 11.90
N GLU A 281 32.42 -4.90 12.46
CA GLU A 281 31.28 -5.48 11.74
C GLU A 281 30.25 -4.43 11.37
N LEU A 282 29.96 -3.51 12.30
CA LEU A 282 29.07 -2.39 12.02
C LEU A 282 29.65 -1.48 10.91
N THR A 283 30.96 -1.24 10.93
CA THR A 283 31.63 -0.44 9.90
C THR A 283 31.53 -1.10 8.53
N HIS A 284 31.76 -2.42 8.45
CA HIS A 284 31.64 -3.18 7.21
C HIS A 284 30.22 -3.10 6.62
N LEU A 285 29.18 -3.27 7.45
CA LEU A 285 27.79 -3.11 7.02
C LEU A 285 27.48 -1.69 6.51
N ILE A 286 27.99 -0.66 7.18
CA ILE A 286 27.82 0.74 6.77
C ILE A 286 28.50 0.97 5.40
N GLU A 287 29.70 0.41 5.20
CA GLU A 287 30.42 0.52 3.92
C GLU A 287 29.66 -0.18 2.78
N ALA A 288 29.10 -1.36 3.02
CA ALA A 288 28.25 -2.05 2.04
C ALA A 288 27.00 -1.23 1.68
N GLN A 289 26.33 -0.65 2.69
CA GLN A 289 25.17 0.23 2.46
C GLN A 289 25.55 1.46 1.63
N ARG A 290 26.67 2.13 1.96
CA ARG A 290 27.17 3.28 1.19
C ARG A 290 27.51 2.89 -0.23
N ALA A 291 28.20 1.78 -0.44
CA ALA A 291 28.55 1.30 -1.78
C ALA A 291 27.32 1.12 -2.67
N VAL A 292 26.20 0.63 -2.12
CA VAL A 292 24.95 0.45 -2.86
C VAL A 292 24.20 1.76 -3.09
N PHE A 293 24.05 2.60 -2.05
CA PHE A 293 23.24 3.82 -2.16
C PHE A 293 23.96 5.00 -2.82
N GLU A 294 25.30 5.01 -2.82
CA GLU A 294 26.10 6.02 -3.51
C GLU A 294 26.41 5.65 -4.97
N TYR A 295 26.03 4.44 -5.40
CA TYR A 295 26.17 3.99 -6.78
C TYR A 295 25.25 4.84 -7.68
N ARG A 296 25.86 5.75 -8.46
CA ARG A 296 25.21 6.65 -9.42
C ARG A 296 25.17 6.06 -10.82
#